data_AF-A0A6B1DIV2-F1
#
_entry.id   AF-A0A6B1DIV2-F1
#
_cell.length_a   1.000
_cell.length_b   1.000
_cell.length_c   1.000
_cell.angle_alpha   90.00
_cell.angle_beta   90.00
_cell.angle_gamma   90.00
#
_symmetry.space_group_name_H-M   'P 1'
#
loop_
_entity.id
_entity.type
_entity.pdbx_description
1 polymer ?
#
loop_
_entity_poly.entity_id
_entity_poly.type
_entity_poly.pdbx_seq_one_letter_code
_entity_poly.pdbx_strand_id
1 'polypeptide(L)'
;MKIARAGLIALCAAAPAVVPAAGAGAAARPGAAAQTTVVEPVEVRCPQVLGVGVTTNVPFCDVLIQSDPTLAITVVLPPRRGEATLSFDLHNRHTYSEDEVRAGRAYTRYLAEVAVATATGDILARRYVVSEFRNASDLVDRVGGGAGPAGLKALAPAGVERVFVPIPAGVERVVIAGQRLELLRFDQTRDEVRTVGSAMAVISNALVEYTGR
;
A
#
# COMPACT_ATOMS: atom_id res chain seq x y z
N MET A 1 40.53 -73.71 -0.94
CA MET A 1 40.88 -74.39 -2.21
C MET A 1 40.87 -73.35 -3.32
N LYS A 2 42.05 -73.06 -3.90
CA LYS A 2 42.29 -72.29 -5.14
C LYS A 2 41.91 -70.78 -5.14
N ILE A 3 42.61 -69.85 -5.77
CA ILE A 3 43.91 -69.72 -6.46
C ILE A 3 44.16 -68.19 -6.51
N ALA A 4 45.43 -67.80 -6.41
CA ALA A 4 45.94 -66.44 -6.57
C ALA A 4 45.58 -65.80 -7.93
N ARG A 5 45.62 -64.46 -7.97
CA ARG A 5 46.18 -63.75 -9.14
C ARG A 5 46.76 -62.38 -8.76
N ALA A 6 48.09 -62.34 -8.85
CA ALA A 6 48.91 -61.15 -8.90
C ALA A 6 48.68 -60.40 -10.23
N GLY A 7 48.80 -59.08 -10.20
CA GLY A 7 48.90 -58.21 -11.37
C GLY A 7 49.75 -56.99 -10.99
N LEU A 8 50.89 -56.87 -11.66
CA LEU A 8 52.04 -56.01 -11.41
C LEU A 8 52.08 -54.89 -12.48
N ILE A 9 52.83 -53.80 -12.18
CA ILE A 9 53.38 -52.77 -13.11
C ILE A 9 52.34 -51.68 -13.50
N ALA A 10 52.58 -50.36 -13.49
CA ALA A 10 53.77 -49.60 -13.87
C ALA A 10 53.90 -48.24 -13.16
N LEU A 11 55.15 -47.85 -12.96
CA LEU A 11 55.66 -46.55 -12.55
C LEU A 11 55.49 -45.53 -13.70
N CYS A 12 55.04 -44.31 -13.42
CA CYS A 12 55.36 -43.15 -14.27
C CYS A 12 55.46 -41.89 -13.42
N ALA A 13 56.68 -41.36 -13.34
CA ALA A 13 57.01 -40.11 -12.67
C ALA A 13 56.75 -38.92 -13.59
N ALA A 14 56.15 -37.85 -13.06
CA ALA A 14 56.28 -36.51 -13.59
C ALA A 14 55.98 -35.46 -12.51
N ALA A 15 56.99 -34.72 -12.11
CA ALA A 15 56.91 -33.37 -11.55
C ALA A 15 57.69 -32.45 -12.50
N PRO A 16 57.69 -31.11 -12.36
CA PRO A 16 56.68 -30.18 -11.85
C PRO A 16 56.32 -29.12 -12.93
N ALA A 17 55.29 -28.30 -12.71
CA ALA A 17 55.20 -27.00 -13.38
C ALA A 17 54.45 -25.99 -12.50
N VAL A 18 55.23 -25.20 -11.78
CA VAL A 18 54.79 -23.94 -11.19
C VAL A 18 54.50 -22.98 -12.34
N VAL A 19 53.26 -22.54 -12.46
CA VAL A 19 52.89 -21.40 -13.33
C VAL A 19 52.57 -20.22 -12.42
N PRO A 20 53.40 -19.16 -12.39
CA PRO A 20 53.00 -17.89 -11.82
C PRO A 20 52.22 -17.13 -12.89
N ALA A 21 50.93 -16.89 -12.66
CA ALA A 21 50.14 -16.01 -13.53
C ALA A 21 49.57 -14.87 -12.70
N ALA A 22 50.31 -13.76 -12.77
CA ALA A 22 49.86 -12.38 -12.80
C ALA A 22 48.75 -11.97 -11.82
N GLY A 23 49.15 -11.15 -10.84
CA GLY A 23 48.24 -10.24 -10.16
C GLY A 23 47.51 -9.37 -11.18
N ALA A 24 46.25 -9.72 -11.43
CA ALA A 24 45.31 -8.81 -12.05
C ALA A 24 44.96 -7.77 -10.98
N GLY A 25 45.57 -6.59 -11.10
CA GLY A 25 45.12 -5.41 -10.40
C GLY A 25 43.62 -5.24 -10.66
N ALA A 26 42.81 -5.39 -9.61
CA ALA A 26 41.42 -5.02 -9.64
C ALA A 26 41.36 -3.52 -9.89
N ALA A 27 41.17 -3.14 -11.15
CA ALA A 27 40.78 -1.79 -11.51
C ALA A 27 39.51 -1.48 -10.72
N ALA A 28 39.63 -0.56 -9.76
CA ALA A 28 38.50 -0.03 -9.02
C ALA A 28 37.48 0.49 -10.03
N ARG A 29 36.31 -0.14 -10.07
CA ARG A 29 35.19 0.34 -10.86
C ARG A 29 34.87 1.78 -10.40
N PRO A 30 34.74 2.75 -11.33
CA PRO A 30 34.28 4.09 -10.97
C PRO A 30 32.94 3.98 -10.24
N GLY A 31 32.83 4.71 -9.13
CA GLY A 31 31.72 4.61 -8.18
C GLY A 31 30.36 4.67 -8.85
N ALA A 32 29.52 3.70 -8.49
CA ALA A 32 28.08 3.85 -8.63
C ALA A 32 27.72 5.13 -7.87
N ALA A 33 27.34 6.18 -8.60
CA ALA A 33 26.82 7.39 -7.99
C ALA A 33 25.67 6.96 -7.06
N ALA A 34 25.77 7.35 -5.78
CA ALA A 34 24.72 7.10 -4.81
C ALA A 34 23.47 7.84 -5.29
N GLN A 35 22.59 7.10 -5.96
CA GLN A 35 21.28 7.58 -6.36
C GLN A 35 20.53 7.95 -5.09
N THR A 36 20.18 9.23 -4.95
CA THR A 36 19.52 9.72 -3.74
C THR A 36 18.05 9.36 -3.81
N THR A 37 17.58 8.51 -2.91
CA THR A 37 16.15 8.25 -2.74
C THR A 37 15.46 9.52 -2.22
N VAL A 38 14.42 9.96 -2.90
CA VAL A 38 13.57 11.10 -2.54
C VAL A 38 12.22 10.57 -2.09
N VAL A 39 11.74 11.04 -0.94
CA VAL A 39 10.39 10.77 -0.43
C VAL A 39 9.69 12.10 -0.20
N GLU A 40 8.54 12.31 -0.83
CA GLU A 40 7.78 13.55 -0.69
C GLU A 40 6.26 13.34 -0.76
N PRO A 41 5.46 14.25 -0.18
CA PRO A 41 4.00 14.22 -0.32
C PRO A 41 3.56 14.40 -1.76
N VAL A 42 2.45 13.74 -2.12
CA VAL A 42 1.82 13.88 -3.45
C VAL A 42 0.56 14.73 -3.38
N GLU A 43 0.24 15.40 -4.47
CA GLU A 43 -1.04 16.09 -4.60
C GLU A 43 -2.17 15.05 -4.77
N VAL A 44 -3.15 15.09 -3.87
CA VAL A 44 -4.32 14.21 -3.91
C VAL A 44 -5.56 15.06 -4.18
N ARG A 45 -6.24 14.77 -5.29
CA ARG A 45 -7.51 15.39 -5.67
C ARG A 45 -8.65 14.46 -5.32
N CYS A 46 -9.49 14.91 -4.40
CA CYS A 46 -10.54 14.09 -3.80
C CYS A 46 -11.90 14.49 -4.37
N PRO A 47 -12.62 13.57 -5.05
CA PRO A 47 -14.00 13.81 -5.47
C PRO A 47 -14.89 14.15 -4.28
N GLN A 48 -14.64 13.51 -3.14
CA GLN A 48 -15.26 13.84 -1.86
C GLN A 48 -14.23 13.88 -0.74
N VAL A 49 -14.20 15.02 -0.04
CA VAL A 49 -13.35 15.23 1.13
C VAL A 49 -14.11 14.84 2.38
N LEU A 50 -13.56 13.91 3.16
CA LEU A 50 -14.14 13.56 4.45
C LEU A 50 -13.87 14.68 5.46
N GLY A 51 -12.64 15.21 5.50
CA GLY A 51 -12.26 16.34 6.34
C GLY A 51 -10.85 16.20 6.89
N VAL A 52 -10.54 16.92 7.96
CA VAL A 52 -9.24 16.83 8.64
C VAL A 52 -9.42 16.12 9.98
N GLY A 53 -8.52 15.19 10.29
CA GLY A 53 -8.48 14.52 11.57
C GLY A 53 -8.18 15.49 12.71
N VAL A 54 -8.92 15.40 13.80
CA VAL A 54 -8.76 16.31 14.96
C VAL A 54 -7.47 16.01 15.71
N THR A 55 -7.08 14.74 15.78
CA THR A 55 -5.89 14.29 16.52
C THR A 55 -4.65 14.28 15.63
N THR A 56 -4.79 13.73 14.43
CA THR A 56 -3.70 13.53 13.47
C THR A 56 -3.37 14.78 12.67
N ASN A 57 -4.33 15.71 12.54
CA ASN A 57 -4.22 16.91 11.70
C ASN A 57 -3.87 16.62 10.23
N VAL A 58 -4.30 15.46 9.71
CA VAL A 58 -4.12 15.08 8.31
C VAL A 58 -5.44 15.12 7.55
N PRO A 59 -5.42 15.43 6.23
CA PRO A 59 -6.61 15.37 5.41
C PRO A 59 -6.98 13.92 5.08
N PHE A 60 -8.28 13.65 5.11
CA PHE A 60 -8.91 12.37 4.77
C PHE A 60 -9.82 12.52 3.57
N CYS A 61 -9.69 11.59 2.61
CA CYS A 61 -10.50 11.56 1.39
C CYS A 61 -11.32 10.29 1.28
N ASP A 62 -12.62 10.45 1.01
CA ASP A 62 -13.53 9.34 0.84
C ASP A 62 -13.23 8.61 -0.49
N VAL A 63 -13.02 7.30 -0.40
CA VAL A 63 -12.92 6.41 -1.55
C VAL A 63 -14.32 5.94 -1.92
N LEU A 64 -14.76 6.32 -3.12
CA LEU A 64 -16.04 5.92 -3.68
C LEU A 64 -15.91 4.64 -4.50
N ILE A 65 -16.92 3.78 -4.46
CA ILE A 65 -17.04 2.69 -5.44
C ILE A 65 -17.23 3.31 -6.82
N GLN A 66 -16.30 3.03 -7.73
CA GLN A 66 -16.29 3.67 -9.04
C GLN A 66 -15.62 2.82 -10.12
N SER A 67 -16.20 2.82 -11.31
CA SER A 67 -15.62 2.23 -12.53
C SER A 67 -15.03 3.28 -13.48
N ASP A 68 -15.50 4.53 -13.42
CA ASP A 68 -14.94 5.65 -14.18
C ASP A 68 -13.72 6.26 -13.45
N PRO A 69 -12.49 6.17 -13.99
CA PRO A 69 -11.29 6.69 -13.35
C PRO A 69 -11.33 8.21 -13.15
N THR A 70 -12.12 8.96 -13.94
CA THR A 70 -12.23 10.43 -13.81
C THR A 70 -13.03 10.87 -12.58
N LEU A 71 -13.84 9.97 -12.02
CA LEU A 71 -14.65 10.18 -10.83
C LEU A 71 -14.02 9.56 -9.57
N ALA A 72 -12.84 8.95 -9.70
CA ALA A 72 -12.06 8.37 -8.61
C ALA A 72 -11.10 9.41 -8.00
N ILE A 73 -10.47 9.06 -6.87
CA ILE A 73 -9.41 9.90 -6.30
C ILE A 73 -8.25 9.94 -7.29
N THR A 74 -7.76 11.13 -7.62
CA THR A 74 -6.59 11.29 -8.49
C THR A 74 -5.37 11.68 -7.67
N VAL A 75 -4.29 10.92 -7.82
CA VAL A 75 -2.97 11.24 -7.25
C VAL A 75 -2.07 11.73 -8.37
N VAL A 76 -1.58 12.95 -8.25
CA VAL A 76 -0.64 13.56 -9.20
C VAL A 76 0.77 13.36 -8.69
N LEU A 77 1.59 12.71 -9.51
CA LEU A 77 2.96 12.36 -9.16
C LEU A 77 3.91 13.48 -9.60
N PRO A 78 4.90 13.84 -8.76
CA PRO A 78 5.91 14.82 -9.11
C PRO A 78 6.76 14.35 -10.31
N PRO A 79 7.32 15.28 -11.09
CA PRO A 79 8.21 14.94 -12.19
C PRO A 79 9.45 14.18 -11.73
N ARG A 80 9.61 12.94 -12.21
CA ARG A 80 10.68 12.02 -11.78
C ARG A 80 11.26 11.23 -12.95
N ARG A 81 12.40 10.56 -12.73
CA ARG A 81 12.98 9.61 -13.69
C ARG A 81 12.77 8.20 -13.16
N GLY A 82 12.43 7.28 -14.07
CA GLY A 82 12.26 5.87 -13.72
C GLY A 82 10.98 5.59 -12.94
N GLU A 83 10.98 4.45 -12.28
CA GLU A 83 9.87 3.97 -11.47
C GLU A 83 9.78 4.71 -10.13
N ALA A 84 8.63 4.57 -9.48
CA ALA A 84 8.42 5.09 -8.13
C ALA A 84 7.55 4.14 -7.32
N THR A 85 7.50 4.36 -6.02
CA THR A 85 6.57 3.68 -5.12
C THR A 85 5.60 4.72 -4.57
N LEU A 86 4.33 4.62 -4.93
CA LEU A 86 3.27 5.35 -4.24
C LEU A 86 2.95 4.62 -2.94
N SER A 87 2.85 5.37 -1.85
CA SER A 87 2.36 4.86 -0.58
C SER A 87 1.27 5.75 0.00
N PHE A 88 0.32 5.16 0.72
CA PHE A 88 -0.75 5.88 1.42
C PHE A 88 -1.34 5.00 2.52
N ASP A 89 -2.05 5.62 3.46
CA ASP A 89 -2.77 4.90 4.50
C ASP A 89 -4.20 4.66 4.03
N LEU A 90 -4.64 3.41 4.07
CA LEU A 90 -5.99 2.98 3.74
C LEU A 90 -6.74 2.62 5.02
N HIS A 91 -7.96 3.15 5.16
CA HIS A 91 -8.81 2.96 6.32
C HIS A 91 -10.21 2.52 5.89
N ASN A 92 -10.89 1.74 6.72
CA ASN A 92 -12.33 1.57 6.54
C ASN A 92 -13.05 2.83 7.03
N ARG A 93 -14.19 3.12 6.39
CA ARG A 93 -15.05 4.24 6.76
C ARG A 93 -16.14 3.75 7.72
N HIS A 94 -16.09 4.21 8.97
CA HIS A 94 -17.06 3.85 10.00
C HIS A 94 -18.01 5.02 10.30
N THR A 95 -19.30 4.71 10.46
CA THR A 95 -20.28 5.66 10.99
C THR A 95 -20.39 5.45 12.50
N TYR A 96 -19.79 6.35 13.26
CA TYR A 96 -19.76 6.36 14.71
C TYR A 96 -21.06 6.87 15.32
N SER A 97 -21.59 6.12 16.28
CA SER A 97 -22.72 6.50 17.14
C SER A 97 -22.40 6.22 18.61
N GLU A 98 -22.41 7.25 19.45
CA GLU A 98 -22.17 7.09 20.90
C GLU A 98 -23.23 6.21 21.56
N ASP A 99 -24.48 6.30 21.10
CA ASP A 99 -25.59 5.55 21.66
C ASP A 99 -25.48 4.06 21.34
N GLU A 100 -25.05 3.70 20.12
CA GLU A 100 -24.81 2.30 19.76
C GLU A 100 -23.63 1.71 20.53
N VAL A 101 -22.58 2.50 20.77
CA VAL A 101 -21.41 2.08 21.56
C VAL A 101 -21.84 1.83 23.00
N ARG A 102 -22.57 2.78 23.62
CA ARG A 102 -23.09 2.65 24.98
C ARG A 102 -24.03 1.46 25.13
N ALA A 103 -24.81 1.17 24.09
CA ALA A 103 -25.71 0.03 24.05
C ALA A 103 -25.02 -1.31 23.71
N GLY A 104 -23.71 -1.33 23.45
CA GLY A 104 -22.95 -2.54 23.09
C GLY A 104 -23.32 -3.14 21.73
N ARG A 105 -23.92 -2.35 20.83
CA ARG A 105 -24.39 -2.80 19.51
C ARG A 105 -23.60 -2.24 18.34
N ALA A 106 -22.59 -1.42 18.60
CA ALA A 106 -21.84 -0.75 17.54
C ALA A 106 -20.86 -1.65 16.78
N TYR A 107 -20.68 -2.91 17.20
CA TYR A 107 -19.72 -3.80 16.56
C TYR A 107 -19.95 -3.89 15.05
N THR A 108 -18.92 -3.61 14.26
CA THR A 108 -18.91 -3.87 12.82
C THR A 108 -17.51 -4.24 12.37
N ARG A 109 -17.39 -5.34 11.63
CA ARG A 109 -16.18 -5.69 10.89
C ARG A 109 -16.34 -5.27 9.43
N TYR A 110 -15.30 -4.67 8.89
CA TYR A 110 -15.24 -4.16 7.53
C TYR A 110 -14.14 -4.86 6.74
N LEU A 111 -14.38 -5.12 5.46
CA LEU A 111 -13.38 -5.43 4.45
C LEU A 111 -13.65 -4.55 3.23
N ALA A 112 -12.80 -3.55 3.02
CA ALA A 112 -12.83 -2.72 1.83
C ALA A 112 -11.81 -3.21 0.80
N GLU A 113 -12.20 -3.25 -0.48
CA GLU A 113 -11.31 -3.50 -1.61
C GLU A 113 -11.19 -2.23 -2.46
N VAL A 114 -9.95 -1.80 -2.70
CA VAL A 114 -9.63 -0.69 -3.61
C VAL A 114 -8.77 -1.17 -4.76
N ALA A 115 -8.91 -0.51 -5.90
CA ALA A 115 -8.03 -0.65 -7.05
C ALA A 115 -7.23 0.65 -7.25
N VAL A 116 -5.93 0.51 -7.45
CA VAL A 116 -5.04 1.58 -7.90
C VAL A 116 -4.75 1.34 -9.37
N ALA A 117 -5.01 2.34 -10.20
CA ALA A 117 -4.94 2.22 -11.65
C ALA A 117 -4.28 3.44 -12.29
N THR A 118 -3.86 3.32 -13.54
CA THR A 118 -3.46 4.47 -14.36
C THR A 118 -4.68 5.36 -14.67
N ALA A 119 -4.45 6.57 -15.16
CA ALA A 119 -5.53 7.47 -15.60
C ALA A 119 -6.38 6.89 -16.76
N THR A 120 -5.84 5.91 -17.50
CA THR A 120 -6.54 5.19 -18.58
C THR A 120 -7.35 3.99 -18.09
N GLY A 121 -7.23 3.63 -16.81
CA GLY A 121 -7.97 2.52 -16.18
C GLY A 121 -7.20 1.21 -16.06
N ASP A 122 -5.91 1.17 -16.41
CA ASP A 122 -5.09 -0.04 -16.27
C ASP A 122 -4.76 -0.29 -14.79
N ILE A 123 -5.21 -1.42 -14.25
CA ILE A 123 -5.02 -1.75 -12.83
C ILE A 123 -3.53 -2.04 -12.55
N LEU A 124 -2.94 -1.24 -11.68
CA LEU A 124 -1.58 -1.45 -11.16
C LEU A 124 -1.59 -2.37 -9.93
N ALA A 125 -2.62 -2.23 -9.08
CA ALA A 125 -2.72 -2.99 -7.85
C ALA A 125 -4.17 -3.08 -7.34
N ARG A 126 -4.49 -4.18 -6.66
CA ARG A 126 -5.65 -4.29 -5.76
C ARG A 126 -5.17 -4.37 -4.32
N ARG A 127 -5.85 -3.65 -3.42
CA ARG A 127 -5.48 -3.55 -2.01
C ARG A 127 -6.72 -3.65 -1.14
N TYR A 128 -6.50 -4.09 0.09
CA TYR A 128 -7.57 -4.41 1.02
C TYR A 128 -7.24 -3.83 2.38
N VAL A 129 -8.25 -3.42 3.12
CA VAL A 129 -8.14 -3.14 4.55
C VAL A 129 -9.22 -3.88 5.31
N VAL A 130 -8.82 -4.58 6.36
CA VAL A 130 -9.74 -5.22 7.30
C VAL A 130 -9.63 -4.49 8.62
N SER A 131 -10.78 -4.13 9.19
CA SER A 131 -10.81 -3.61 10.54
C SER A 131 -12.09 -3.98 11.25
N GLU A 132 -12.03 -3.96 12.58
CA GLU A 132 -13.17 -4.19 13.44
C GLU A 132 -13.35 -2.95 14.30
N PHE A 133 -14.55 -2.39 14.27
CA PHE A 133 -14.95 -1.38 15.23
C PHE A 133 -15.73 -2.08 16.34
N ARG A 134 -15.27 -1.94 17.58
CA ARG A 134 -15.92 -2.45 18.80
C ARG A 134 -16.31 -1.28 19.68
N ASN A 135 -15.47 -0.26 19.76
CA ASN A 135 -15.70 0.96 20.52
C ASN A 135 -14.90 2.15 19.97
N ALA A 136 -15.07 3.32 20.58
CA ALA A 136 -14.45 4.57 20.14
C ALA A 136 -12.91 4.54 20.03
N SER A 137 -12.22 3.69 20.79
CA SER A 137 -10.75 3.56 20.72
C SER A 137 -10.26 2.88 19.44
N ASP A 138 -11.15 2.21 18.70
CA ASP A 138 -10.78 1.55 17.43
C ASP A 138 -10.76 2.53 16.25
N LEU A 139 -11.20 3.77 16.47
CA LEU A 139 -11.07 4.84 15.49
C LEU A 139 -9.63 5.31 15.41
N VAL A 140 -9.14 5.51 14.18
CA VAL A 140 -7.83 6.11 13.93
C VAL A 140 -7.86 7.59 14.29
N ASP A 141 -8.98 8.27 13.99
CA ASP A 141 -9.22 9.65 14.37
C ASP A 141 -10.71 9.96 14.37
N ARG A 142 -11.07 11.12 14.93
CA ARG A 142 -12.35 11.79 14.69
C ARG A 142 -12.13 12.89 13.66
N VAL A 143 -13.08 13.08 12.76
CA VAL A 143 -12.99 14.10 11.71
C VAL A 143 -13.79 15.33 12.08
N GLY A 144 -13.19 16.51 11.95
CA GLY A 144 -13.86 17.80 12.22
C GLY A 144 -14.82 18.24 11.11
N GLY A 145 -15.52 19.37 11.34
CA GLY A 145 -16.41 19.98 10.35
C GLY A 145 -17.75 19.27 10.18
N GLY A 146 -18.22 18.57 11.21
CA GLY A 146 -19.53 17.93 11.25
C GLY A 146 -20.54 18.67 12.13
N ALA A 147 -21.80 18.24 12.05
CA ALA A 147 -22.90 18.76 12.87
C ALA A 147 -23.07 18.03 14.22
N GLY A 148 -22.18 17.09 14.55
CA GLY A 148 -22.21 16.35 15.81
C GLY A 148 -21.62 17.14 16.99
N PRO A 149 -21.66 16.56 18.20
CA PRO A 149 -21.02 17.15 19.38
C PRO A 149 -19.55 17.52 19.12
N ALA A 150 -19.12 18.66 19.66
CA ALA A 150 -17.79 19.24 19.43
C ALA A 150 -17.45 19.52 17.95
N GLY A 151 -18.44 19.63 17.06
CA GLY A 151 -18.23 19.90 15.64
C GLY A 151 -17.64 18.70 14.88
N LEU A 152 -17.80 17.49 15.43
CA LEU A 152 -17.27 16.27 14.84
C LEU A 152 -18.27 15.68 13.83
N LYS A 153 -17.74 15.05 12.79
CA LYS A 153 -18.52 14.19 11.91
C LYS A 153 -18.86 12.88 12.62
N ALA A 154 -20.01 12.32 12.25
CA ALA A 154 -20.36 10.94 12.59
C ALA A 154 -19.52 9.91 11.82
N LEU A 155 -18.67 10.35 10.89
CA LEU A 155 -17.85 9.49 10.05
C LEU A 155 -16.40 9.56 10.50
N ALA A 156 -15.75 8.41 10.58
CA ALA A 156 -14.39 8.29 11.07
C ALA A 156 -13.62 7.16 10.37
N PRO A 157 -12.30 7.32 10.17
CA PRO A 157 -11.43 6.23 9.73
C PRO A 157 -11.26 5.19 10.85
N ALA A 158 -11.37 3.90 10.51
CA ALA A 158 -11.18 2.78 11.42
C ALA A 158 -10.22 1.74 10.82
N GLY A 159 -9.23 1.34 11.62
CA GLY A 159 -8.09 0.54 11.17
C GLY A 159 -7.19 1.27 10.17
N VAL A 160 -5.98 0.75 9.97
CA VAL A 160 -5.00 1.33 9.06
C VAL A 160 -4.22 0.22 8.36
N GLU A 161 -4.14 0.31 7.04
CA GLU A 161 -3.25 -0.49 6.20
C GLU A 161 -2.35 0.46 5.41
N ARG A 162 -1.03 0.33 5.56
CA ARG A 162 -0.07 1.10 4.77
C ARG A 162 0.08 0.43 3.41
N VAL A 163 -0.45 1.06 2.37
CA VAL A 163 -0.39 0.55 1.01
C VAL A 163 0.90 0.99 0.33
N PHE A 164 1.52 0.10 -0.43
CA PHE A 164 2.61 0.39 -1.35
C PHE A 164 2.26 -0.11 -2.76
N VAL A 165 2.43 0.75 -3.77
CA VAL A 165 2.14 0.45 -5.18
C VAL A 165 3.32 0.87 -6.05
N PRO A 166 3.93 -0.08 -6.79
CA PRO A 166 4.94 0.25 -7.80
C PRO A 166 4.27 1.01 -8.94
N ILE A 167 4.87 2.13 -9.32
CA ILE A 167 4.42 2.99 -10.39
C ILE A 167 5.45 2.94 -11.52
N PRO A 168 5.06 2.45 -12.72
CA PRO A 168 5.95 2.42 -13.86
C PRO A 168 6.46 3.80 -14.26
N ALA A 169 7.64 3.82 -14.91
CA ALA A 169 8.18 5.03 -15.50
C ALA A 169 7.20 5.64 -16.52
N GLY A 170 7.11 6.98 -16.53
CA GLY A 170 6.22 7.71 -17.44
C GLY A 170 4.77 7.83 -16.98
N VAL A 171 4.35 7.14 -15.91
CA VAL A 171 3.03 7.35 -15.31
C VAL A 171 3.07 8.59 -14.42
N GLU A 172 2.33 9.63 -14.81
CA GLU A 172 2.27 10.91 -14.08
C GLU A 172 1.08 11.02 -13.13
N ARG A 173 0.04 10.23 -13.37
CA ARG A 173 -1.19 10.22 -12.57
C ARG A 173 -1.69 8.81 -12.37
N VAL A 174 -2.13 8.54 -11.16
CA VAL A 174 -2.86 7.31 -10.83
C VAL A 174 -4.18 7.65 -10.17
N VAL A 175 -5.10 6.70 -10.25
CA VAL A 175 -6.42 6.80 -9.64
C VAL A 175 -6.61 5.73 -8.59
N ILE A 176 -7.32 6.06 -7.52
CA ILE A 176 -7.68 5.13 -6.45
C ILE A 176 -9.21 5.06 -6.41
N ALA A 177 -9.74 3.88 -6.74
CA ALA A 177 -11.18 3.64 -6.85
C ALA A 177 -11.60 2.50 -5.93
N GLY A 178 -12.74 2.66 -5.27
CA GLY A 178 -13.36 1.60 -4.51
C GLY A 178 -13.96 0.55 -5.44
N GLN A 179 -13.93 -0.71 -5.01
CA GLN A 179 -14.46 -1.85 -5.77
C GLN A 179 -15.66 -2.48 -5.08
N ARG A 180 -15.54 -2.70 -3.76
CA ARG A 180 -16.60 -3.23 -2.92
C ARG A 180 -16.27 -3.06 -1.43
N LEU A 181 -17.31 -3.17 -0.62
CA LEU A 181 -17.22 -3.22 0.83
C LEU A 181 -18.05 -4.37 1.36
N GLU A 182 -17.43 -5.22 2.17
CA GLU A 182 -18.12 -6.25 2.95
C GLU A 182 -18.23 -5.79 4.41
N LEU A 183 -19.40 -5.99 5.01
CA LEU A 183 -19.67 -5.68 6.41
C LEU A 183 -20.17 -6.91 7.14
N LEU A 184 -19.72 -7.12 8.37
CA LEU A 184 -20.32 -8.03 9.34
C LEU A 184 -20.70 -7.22 10.57
N ARG A 185 -22.01 -7.08 10.82
CA ARG A 185 -22.54 -6.30 11.95
C ARG A 185 -22.65 -7.15 13.22
N PHE A 186 -22.95 -6.47 14.33
CA PHE A 186 -23.17 -7.08 15.64
C PHE A 186 -24.16 -8.25 15.63
N ASP A 187 -25.27 -8.09 14.92
CA ASP A 187 -26.33 -9.10 14.76
C ASP A 187 -25.96 -10.27 13.83
N GLN A 188 -24.68 -10.36 13.42
CA GLN A 188 -24.15 -11.33 12.47
C GLN A 188 -24.68 -11.19 11.04
N THR A 189 -25.42 -10.11 10.74
CA THR A 189 -25.83 -9.78 9.37
C THR A 189 -24.60 -9.43 8.55
N ARG A 190 -24.52 -10.04 7.35
CA ARG A 190 -23.49 -9.76 6.35
C ARG A 190 -24.09 -8.99 5.20
N ASP A 191 -23.47 -7.85 4.89
CA ASP A 191 -23.84 -7.02 3.74
C ASP A 191 -22.63 -6.87 2.81
N GLU A 192 -22.92 -6.79 1.51
CA GLU A 192 -21.95 -6.40 0.49
C GLU A 192 -22.47 -5.17 -0.26
N VAL A 193 -21.63 -4.15 -0.36
CA VAL A 193 -21.92 -2.91 -1.09
C VAL A 193 -21.07 -2.86 -2.34
N ARG A 194 -21.75 -2.75 -3.50
CA ARG A 194 -21.15 -2.56 -4.83
C ARG A 194 -21.72 -1.38 -5.60
N THR A 195 -22.63 -0.62 -4.99
CA THR A 195 -23.32 0.49 -5.63
C THR A 195 -22.34 1.62 -5.93
N VAL A 196 -22.20 1.97 -7.21
CA VAL A 196 -21.35 3.08 -7.68
C VAL A 196 -21.73 4.38 -6.95
N GLY A 197 -20.72 5.16 -6.58
CA GLY A 197 -20.88 6.40 -5.81
C GLY A 197 -20.94 6.20 -4.30
N SER A 198 -21.01 4.96 -3.81
CA SER A 198 -21.00 4.71 -2.35
C SER A 198 -19.62 4.96 -1.78
N ALA A 199 -19.52 5.84 -0.78
CA ALA A 199 -18.30 6.04 0.00
C ALA A 199 -18.09 4.85 0.95
N MET A 200 -16.92 4.21 0.87
CA MET A 200 -16.73 2.90 1.48
C MET A 200 -15.42 2.75 2.26
N ALA A 201 -14.39 3.48 1.87
CA ALA A 201 -13.10 3.54 2.56
C ALA A 201 -12.60 5.00 2.59
N VAL A 202 -11.48 5.21 3.26
CA VAL A 202 -10.84 6.54 3.37
C VAL A 202 -9.34 6.37 3.15
N ILE A 203 -8.70 7.32 2.47
CA ILE A 203 -7.23 7.38 2.41
C ILE A 203 -6.68 8.63 3.10
N SER A 204 -5.43 8.53 3.55
CA SER A 204 -4.63 9.66 4.05
C SER A 204 -3.13 9.44 3.78
N ASN A 205 -2.29 10.43 4.12
CA ASN A 205 -0.83 10.31 4.14
C ASN A 205 -0.19 9.74 2.86
N ALA A 206 -0.64 10.24 1.71
CA ALA A 206 -0.09 9.82 0.42
C ALA A 206 1.30 10.42 0.20
N LEU A 207 2.28 9.56 -0.05
CA LEU A 207 3.67 9.90 -0.32
C LEU A 207 4.16 9.15 -1.57
N VAL A 208 5.14 9.69 -2.27
CA VAL A 208 5.86 8.99 -3.32
C VAL A 208 7.33 8.86 -2.94
N GLU A 209 7.90 7.69 -3.23
CA GLU A 209 9.33 7.42 -3.14
C GLU A 209 9.87 7.16 -4.55
N TYR A 210 10.96 7.83 -4.93
CA TYR A 210 11.62 7.64 -6.22
C TYR A 210 13.09 8.02 -6.16
N THR A 211 13.85 7.63 -7.19
CA THR A 211 15.23 8.06 -7.33
C THR A 211 15.30 9.50 -7.83
N GLY A 212 15.87 10.38 -6.99
CA GLY A 212 16.16 11.78 -7.31
C GLY A 212 17.15 11.92 -8.47
N ARG A 213 17.12 13.10 -9.11
CA ARG A 213 17.99 13.42 -10.24
C ARG A 213 19.45 13.59 -9.84
#